data_AF-A0A645IQX8-F1
#
_entry.id   AF-A0A645IQX8-F1
#
_cell.length_a   1.000
_cell.length_b   1.000
_cell.length_c   1.000
_cell.angle_alpha   90.00
_cell.angle_beta   90.00
_cell.angle_gamma   90.00
#
_symmetry.space_group_name_H-M   'P 1'
#
loop_
_entity.id
_entity.type
_entity.pdbx_description
1 polymer ?
#
loop_
_entity_poly.entity_id
_entity_poly.type
_entity_poly.pdbx_seq_one_letter_code
_entity_poly.pdbx_strand_id
1 'polypeptide(L)' 'MVANTQKAFDLSDARFKAGVDNYLAVLDAQRSLYAAQQTLIGLRLSEQVNRVTLWKVLGGE' A
#
# COMPACT_ATOMS: atom_id res chain seq x y z
N MET A 1 -2.49 5.24 -4.13
CA MET A 1 -2.60 3.77 -4.18
C MET A 1 -3.11 3.20 -2.86
N VAL A 2 -2.36 3.25 -1.74
CA VAL A 2 -2.80 2.69 -0.44
C VAL A 2 -4.16 3.23 0.03
N ALA A 3 -4.40 4.55 -0.04
CA ALA A 3 -5.68 5.12 0.37
C ALA A 3 -6.86 4.64 -0.49
N ASN A 4 -6.63 4.34 -1.77
CA ASN A 4 -7.69 3.85 -2.67
C ASN A 4 -7.98 2.37 -2.41
N THR A 5 -6.95 1.55 -2.22
CA THR A 5 -7.12 0.12 -1.90
C THR A 5 -7.70 -0.07 -0.50
N GLN A 6 -7.42 0.82 0.45
CA GLN A 6 -8.08 0.82 1.76
C GLN A 6 -9.58 1.07 1.62
N LYS A 7 -9.98 2.11 0.88
CA LYS A 7 -11.41 2.39 0.63
C LYS A 7 -12.12 1.23 -0.08
N ALA A 8 -11.44 0.56 -1.02
CA ALA A 8 -11.98 -0.62 -1.69
C ALA A 8 -12.20 -1.78 -0.70
N PHE A 9 -11.24 -2.02 0.20
CA PHE A 9 -11.39 -3.01 1.26
C PHE A 9 -12.55 -2.68 2.20
N ASP A 10 -12.63 -1.44 2.68
CA ASP A 10 -13.70 -1.00 3.59
C ASP A 10 -15.09 -1.18 2.96
N LEU A 11 -15.22 -0.86 1.66
CA LEU A 11 -16.45 -1.05 0.91
C LEU A 11 -16.82 -2.53 0.73
N SER A 12 -15.86 -3.36 0.33
CA SER A 12 -16.09 -4.81 0.18
C SER A 12 -16.48 -5.47 1.49
N ASP A 13 -15.83 -5.10 2.60
CA ASP A 13 -16.16 -5.60 3.94
C ASP A 13 -17.58 -5.18 4.37
N ALA A 14 -17.96 -3.93 4.10
CA ALA A 14 -19.32 -3.45 4.38
C ALA A 14 -20.38 -4.22 3.57
N ARG A 15 -20.14 -4.49 2.28
CA ARG A 15 -21.07 -5.26 1.43
C ARG A 15 -21.17 -6.72 1.85
N PHE A 16 -20.06 -7.34 2.24
CA PHE A 16 -20.05 -8.70 2.78
C PHE A 16 -20.85 -8.78 4.08
N LYS A 17 -20.62 -7.84 5.02
CA LYS A 17 -21.38 -7.77 6.29
C LYS A 17 -22.87 -7.52 6.08
N ALA A 18 -23.23 -6.79 5.03
CA ALA A 18 -24.61 -6.58 4.62
C ALA A 18 -25.22 -7.77 3.87
N GLY A 19 -24.45 -8.83 3.60
CA GLY A 19 -24.90 -10.01 2.84
C GLY A 19 -25.10 -9.76 1.34
N VAL A 20 -24.58 -8.64 0.82
CA VAL A 20 -24.75 -8.21 -0.58
C VAL A 20 -23.70 -8.85 -1.50
N ASP A 21 -22.49 -9.08 -0.98
CA ASP A 21 -21.37 -9.68 -1.72
C ASP A 21 -20.80 -10.89 -0.98
N ASN A 22 -20.05 -11.73 -1.71
CA ASN A 22 -19.34 -12.86 -1.14
C ASN A 22 -18.03 -12.42 -0.43
N TYR A 23 -17.49 -13.29 0.40
CA TYR A 23 -16.25 -13.02 1.14
C TYR A 23 -15.00 -12.94 0.22
N LEU A 24 -15.06 -13.49 -1.00
CA LEU A 24 -13.93 -13.46 -1.93
C LEU A 24 -13.61 -12.03 -2.39
N ALA A 25 -14.61 -11.15 -2.48
CA ALA A 25 -14.41 -9.73 -2.76
C ALA A 25 -13.62 -9.00 -1.64
N VAL A 26 -13.81 -9.42 -0.38
CA VAL A 26 -13.06 -8.89 0.77
C VAL A 26 -11.61 -9.34 0.71
N LEU A 27 -11.38 -10.63 0.44
CA LEU A 27 -10.04 -11.21 0.34
C LEU A 27 -9.21 -10.58 -0.79
N ASP A 28 -9.81 -10.36 -1.95
CA ASP A 28 -9.13 -9.73 -3.09
C ASP A 28 -8.76 -8.26 -2.80
N ALA A 29 -9.67 -7.51 -2.18
CA ALA A 29 -9.41 -6.14 -1.75
C ALA A 29 -8.31 -6.09 -0.67
N GLN A 30 -8.30 -7.04 0.27
CA GLN A 30 -7.25 -7.16 1.29
C GLN A 30 -5.88 -7.45 0.67
N ARG A 31 -5.82 -8.37 -0.31
CA ARG A 31 -4.59 -8.69 -1.05
C ARG A 31 -4.05 -7.47 -1.78
N SER A 32 -4.93 -6.72 -2.44
CA SER A 32 -4.57 -5.49 -3.14
C SER A 32 -4.07 -4.39 -2.20
N LEU A 33 -4.70 -4.24 -1.03
CA LEU A 33 -4.25 -3.32 0.03
C LEU A 33 -2.85 -3.67 0.51
N TYR A 34 -2.61 -4.95 0.80
CA TYR A 34 -1.31 -5.43 1.28
C TYR A 34 -0.20 -5.17 0.24
N ALA A 35 -0.44 -5.50 -1.03
CA ALA A 35 0.50 -5.21 -2.11
C ALA A 35 0.81 -3.70 -2.20
N ALA A 36 -0.20 -2.83 -2.12
CA ALA A 36 0.00 -1.38 -2.14
C ALA A 36 0.84 -0.88 -0.95
N GLN A 37 0.66 -1.47 0.24
CA GLN A 37 1.44 -1.14 1.43
C GLN A 37 2.91 -1.57 1.26
N GLN A 38 3.17 -2.76 0.73
CA GLN A 38 4.53 -3.22 0.41
C GLN A 38 5.22 -2.30 -0.60
N THR A 39 4.51 -1.86 -1.65
CA THR A 39 5.05 -0.88 -2.60
C THR A 39 5.42 0.44 -1.92
N LEU A 40 4.58 0.94 -1.00
CA LEU A 40 4.88 2.17 -0.25
C LEU A 40 6.14 2.03 0.61
N ILE A 41 6.34 0.87 1.24
CA ILE A 41 7.56 0.58 2.02
C ILE A 41 8.79 0.61 1.10
N GLY A 42 8.72 -0.07 -0.05
CA GLY A 42 9.80 -0.06 -1.05
C GLY A 42 10.14 1.35 -1.54
N LEU A 43 9.12 2.16 -1.84
CA LEU A 43 9.31 3.55 -2.28
C LEU A 43 10.00 4.40 -1.20
N ARG A 44 9.58 4.27 0.06
CA ARG A 44 10.23 4.96 1.18
C ARG A 44 11.68 4.52 1.35
N LEU A 45 11.97 3.23 1.19
CA LEU A 45 13.35 2.74 1.23
C LEU A 45 14.19 3.37 0.11
N SER A 46 13.70 3.35 -1.13
CA SER A 46 14.39 4.01 -2.26
C SER A 46 14.62 5.49 -2.01
N GLU A 47 13.65 6.18 -1.42
CA GLU A 47 13.79 7.58 -1.03
C GLU A 47 14.93 7.81 -0.02
N GLN A 48 15.06 6.93 0.99
CA GLN A 48 16.17 7.02 1.96
C GLN A 48 17.52 6.72 1.32
N VAL A 49 17.61 5.71 0.47
CA VAL A 49 18.84 5.41 -0.28
C VAL A 49 19.23 6.61 -1.14
N ASN A 50 18.28 7.23 -1.84
CA ASN A 50 18.53 8.42 -2.64
C ASN A 50 19.02 9.60 -1.80
N ARG A 51 18.48 9.81 -0.59
CA ARG A 51 18.96 10.84 0.35
C ARG A 51 20.40 10.59 0.78
N VAL A 52 20.76 9.36 1.11
CA VAL A 52 22.15 9.00 1.47
C VAL A 52 23.08 9.21 0.28
N THR A 53 22.68 8.78 -0.92
CA THR A 53 23.45 9.02 -2.15
C THR A 53 23.63 10.52 -2.40
N LEU A 54 22.58 11.32 -2.25
CA LEU A 54 22.65 12.77 -2.40
C LEU A 54 23.65 13.39 -1.41
N TRP A 55 23.62 12.97 -0.15
CA TRP A 55 24.58 13.43 0.86
C TRP A 55 26.02 13.10 0.45
N LYS A 56 26.27 11.87 -0.03
CA LYS A 56 27.59 11.45 -0.51
C LYS A 56 28.10 12.28 -1.68
N VAL A 57 27.27 12.48 -2.72
CA VAL A 57 27.69 13.22 -3.92
C VAL A 57 27.90 14.71 -3.67
N LEU A 58 27.28 15.28 -2.63
CA LEU A 58 27.48 16.66 -2.20
C LEU A 58 28.77 16.87 -1.38
N GLY A 59 29.64 15.85 -1.29
CA GLY A 59 30.89 15.92 -0.55
C GLY A 59 30.82 15.32 0.86
N GLY A 60 29.80 14.50 1.13
CA GLY A 60 29.67 13.72 2.37
C GLY A 60 30.46 12.42 2.31
N GLU A 61 31.76 12.50 2.58
CA GLU A 61 32.61 11.53 3.30
C GLU A 61 33.69 12.29 4.09
#